data_AF-F9EPW5-F1
#
_entry.id   AF-F9EPW5-F1
#
_cell.length_a   1.000
_cell.length_b   1.000
_cell.length_c   1.000
_cell.angle_alpha   90.00
_cell.angle_beta   90.00
_cell.angle_gamma   90.00
#
_symmetry.space_group_name_H-M   'P 1'
#
loop_
_entity.id
_entity.type
_entity.pdbx_description
1 polymer ?
#
loop_
_entity_poly.entity_id
_entity_poly.type
_entity_poly.pdbx_seq_one_letter_code
_entity_poly.pdbx_strand_id
1 'polypeptide(L)' 'MAKAWLLSICYVKFKNETYKFLEKTKLDDWTVNKSIQKIRESLRVTKEEKEKILVLKRK' A
#
# COMPACT_ATOMS: atom_id res chain seq x y z
N MET A 1 5.86 11.79 -2.14
CA MET A 1 4.90 11.27 -3.15
C MET A 1 5.44 10.16 -4.04
N ALA A 2 6.64 10.28 -4.62
CA ALA A 2 7.20 9.25 -5.53
C ALA A 2 7.22 7.83 -4.90
N LYS A 3 7.66 7.71 -3.65
CA LYS A 3 7.68 6.44 -2.89
C LYS A 3 6.29 5.78 -2.81
N ALA A 4 5.25 6.55 -2.52
CA ALA A 4 3.89 6.04 -2.39
C ALA A 4 3.30 5.56 -3.73
N TRP A 5 3.64 6.25 -4.82
CA TRP A 5 3.22 5.83 -6.15
C TRP A 5 3.94 4.55 -6.60
N LEU A 6 5.25 4.46 -6.35
CA LEU A 6 6.02 3.24 -6.57
C LEU A 6 5.41 2.05 -5.81
N LEU A 7 5.15 2.21 -4.52
CA LEU A 7 4.52 1.17 -3.68
C LEU A 7 3.15 0.76 -4.20
N SER A 8 2.36 1.70 -4.75
CA SER A 8 1.10 1.38 -5.38
C SER A 8 1.25 0.48 -6.61
N ILE A 9 2.30 0.67 -7.41
CA ILE A 9 2.57 -0.15 -8.60
C ILE A 9 3.16 -1.50 -8.18
N CYS A 10 4.08 -1.50 -7.22
CA CYS A 10 4.63 -2.72 -6.64
C CYS A 10 3.51 -3.57 -6.04
N TYR A 11 2.52 -2.97 -5.37
CA TYR A 11 1.40 -3.72 -4.85
C TYR A 11 0.55 -4.34 -5.95
N VAL A 12 0.39 -3.71 -7.12
CA VAL A 12 -0.37 -4.31 -8.23
C VAL A 12 0.37 -5.52 -8.83
N LYS A 13 1.71 -5.44 -8.95
CA LYS A 13 2.53 -6.51 -9.58
C LYS A 13 2.97 -7.60 -8.60
N PHE A 14 3.25 -7.24 -7.36
CA PHE A 14 3.88 -8.06 -6.31
C PHE A 14 3.15 -7.84 -4.97
N LYS A 15 1.88 -8.24 -4.94
CA LYS A 15 0.93 -8.01 -3.83
C LYS A 15 1.47 -8.50 -2.48
N ASN A 16 1.84 -9.77 -2.40
CA ASN A 16 2.26 -10.41 -1.15
C ASN A 16 3.56 -9.83 -0.61
N GLU A 17 4.54 -9.58 -1.47
CA GLU A 17 5.83 -9.00 -1.08
C GLU A 17 5.66 -7.56 -0.61
N THR A 18 4.87 -6.77 -1.35
CA THR A 18 4.61 -5.37 -1.00
C THR A 18 3.82 -5.26 0.30
N TYR A 19 2.87 -6.17 0.54
CA TYR A 19 2.14 -6.22 1.82
C TYR A 19 3.08 -6.49 3.00
N LYS A 20 3.92 -7.53 2.91
CA LYS A 20 4.92 -7.85 3.95
C LYS A 20 5.91 -6.71 4.16
N PHE A 21 6.29 -6.03 3.07
CA PHE A 21 7.13 -4.85 3.15
C PHE A 21 6.44 -3.72 3.92
N LEU A 22 5.20 -3.36 3.57
CA LEU A 22 4.43 -2.31 4.25
C LEU A 22 4.16 -2.62 5.73
N GLU A 23 4.02 -3.89 6.09
CA GLU A 23 3.88 -4.35 7.47
C GLU A 23 5.15 -4.06 8.29
N LYS A 24 6.34 -4.39 7.77
CA LYS A 24 7.63 -4.27 8.48
C LYS A 24 8.44 -3.01 8.17
N THR A 25 7.89 -2.09 7.38
CA THR A 25 8.65 -0.94 6.88
C THR A 25 8.97 0.08 7.97
N LYS A 26 10.13 0.73 7.86
CA LYS A 26 10.53 1.90 8.66
C LYS A 26 10.22 3.24 7.96
N LEU A 27 9.41 3.21 6.90
CA LEU A 27 8.93 4.44 6.26
C LEU A 27 8.08 5.26 7.23
N ASP A 28 8.07 6.57 7.00
CA ASP A 28 7.22 7.51 7.72
C ASP A 28 5.73 7.17 7.52
N ASP A 29 4.94 7.42 8.56
CA ASP A 29 3.51 7.08 8.57
C ASP A 29 2.75 7.77 7.44
N TRP A 30 3.17 8.98 7.06
CA TRP A 30 2.60 9.69 5.94
C TRP A 30 2.81 8.94 4.61
N THR A 31 4.02 8.47 4.35
CA THR A 31 4.34 7.69 3.14
C THR A 31 3.59 6.37 3.11
N VAL A 32 3.49 5.66 4.23
CA VAL A 32 2.71 4.41 4.33
C VAL A 32 1.24 4.68 4.05
N ASN A 33 0.65 5.67 4.73
CA ASN A 33 -0.76 6.02 4.57
C ASN A 33 -1.08 6.50 3.15
N LYS A 34 -0.18 7.26 2.52
CA LYS A 34 -0.33 7.67 1.12
C LYS A 34 -0.19 6.52 0.14
N SER A 35 0.66 5.53 0.44
CA SER A 35 0.77 4.31 -0.37
C SER A 35 -0.55 3.55 -0.32
N ILE A 36 -1.08 3.34 0.88
CA ILE A 36 -2.38 2.68 1.10
C ILE A 36 -3.50 3.43 0.38
N GLN A 37 -3.54 4.76 0.46
CA GLN A 37 -4.52 5.57 -0.28
C GLN A 37 -4.44 5.30 -1.79
N LYS A 38 -3.24 5.38 -2.39
CA LYS A 38 -3.05 5.16 -3.83
C LYS A 38 -3.40 3.75 -4.27
N ILE A 39 -3.07 2.74 -3.45
CA ILE A 39 -3.44 1.35 -3.69
C ILE A 39 -4.96 1.20 -3.74
N ARG A 40 -5.69 1.85 -2.81
CA ARG A 40 -7.16 1.80 -2.75
C ARG A 40 -7.83 2.59 -3.87
N GLU A 41 -7.22 3.67 -4.34
CA GLU A 41 -7.69 4.44 -5.50
C GLU A 41 -7.49 3.68 -6.82
N SER A 42 -6.60 2.69 -6.86
CA SER A 42 -6.38 1.88 -8.06
C SER A 42 -7.59 0.99 -8.38
N LEU A 43 -7.98 0.96 -9.66
CA LEU A 43 -8.98 0.02 -10.19
C LEU A 43 -8.44 -1.40 -10.40
N ARG A 44 -7.11 -1.58 -10.34
CA ARG A 44 -6.41 -2.85 -10.60
C ARG A 44 -6.30 -3.76 -9.37
N VAL A 45 -6.94 -3.37 -8.27
CA VAL A 45 -6.91 -4.03 -6.96
C VAL A 45 -8.35 -4.35 -6.56
N THR A 46 -8.61 -5.58 -6.10
CA THR A 46 -9.97 -6.00 -5.75
C THR A 46 -10.44 -5.36 -4.44
N LYS A 47 -11.75 -5.37 -4.17
CA LYS A 47 -12.31 -4.80 -2.92
C LYS A 47 -11.70 -5.45 -1.67
N GLU A 48 -11.55 -6.77 -1.67
CA GLU A 48 -10.94 -7.53 -0.56
C GLU A 48 -9.51 -7.07 -0.27
N GLU A 49 -8.72 -6.84 -1.32
CA GLU A 49 -7.33 -6.37 -1.17
C GLU A 49 -7.26 -4.93 -0.66
N LYS A 50 -8.23 -4.10 -1.03
CA LYS A 50 -8.36 -2.73 -0.51
C LYS A 50 -8.71 -2.70 0.98
N GLU A 51 -9.42 -3.71 1.47
CA GLU A 51 -9.70 -3.88 2.89
C GLU A 51 -8.47 -4.43 3.63
N LYS A 52 -7.80 -5.43 3.07
CA LYS A 52 -6.56 -5.99 3.65
C LYS A 52 -5.49 -4.91 3.88
N ILE A 53 -5.23 -4.07 2.88
CA ILE A 53 -4.20 -3.03 2.99
C ILE A 53 -4.57 -1.91 3.97
N LEU A 54 -5.88 -1.72 4.23
CA LEU A 54 -6.35 -0.67 5.14
C LEU A 54 -5.93 -0.96 6.59
N VAL A 55 -5.79 -2.23 6.96
CA VAL A 55 -5.35 -2.67 8.29
C VAL A 55 -3.93 -2.19 8.60
N LEU A 56 -3.10 -1.98 7.58
CA LEU A 56 -1.72 -1.49 7.71
C LEU A 56 -1.63 0.03 7.89
N LYS A 57 -2.76 0.75 7.93
CA LYS A 57 -2.78 2.21 8.08
C LYS A 57 -2.25 2.58 9.47
N ARG A 58 -1.28 3.50 9.51
CA ARG A 58 -0.64 3.99 10.74
C ARG A 58 -1.31 5.27 11.23
N LYS A 59 -1.24 5.53 12.54
CA LYS A 59 -1.97 6.63 13.20
C LYS A 59 -1.15 7.91 13.22
#